data_AF-A0A557SX45-F1
#
_entry.id   AF-A0A557SX45-F1
#
_cell.length_a   1.000
_cell.length_b   1.000
_cell.length_c   1.000
_cell.angle_alpha   90.00
_cell.angle_beta   90.00
_cell.angle_gamma   90.00
#
_symmetry.space_group_name_H-M   'P 1'
#
loop_
_entity.id
_entity.type
_entity.pdbx_description
1 polymer ?
#
loop_
_entity_poly.entity_id
_entity_poly.type
_entity_poly.pdbx_seq_one_letter_code
_entity_poly.pdbx_strand_id
1 'polypeptide(L)' 'MGRKVCETSNKFATSIGLITSNGPHCYDILACEWAHHLSYRPWLIAVSLGSTKATVENIRTSKEFGINL' A
#
# COMPACT_ATOMS: atom_id res chain seq x y z
N MET A 1 -4.00 11.32 21.88
CA MET A 1 -3.32 10.01 21.97
C MET A 1 -2.86 9.65 20.56
N GLY A 2 -1.58 9.81 20.18
CA GLY A 2 -1.14 9.57 18.78
C GLY A 2 0.26 10.04 18.40
N ARG A 3 0.87 10.98 19.15
CA ARG A 3 2.17 11.58 18.76
C ARG A 3 3.37 10.62 18.87
N LYS A 4 3.38 9.65 19.80
CA LYS A 4 4.51 8.73 20.01
C LYS A 4 4.78 7.75 18.86
N VAL A 5 3.76 7.42 18.05
CA VAL A 5 3.90 6.42 16.97
C VAL A 5 4.68 6.99 15.77
N CYS A 6 4.39 8.22 15.35
CA CYS A 6 5.09 8.87 14.24
C CYS A 6 6.60 9.04 14.50
N GLU A 7 7.01 9.30 15.75
CA GLU A 7 8.43 9.48 16.11
C GLU A 7 9.24 8.18 16.04
N THR A 8 8.59 7.03 16.19
CA THR A 8 9.26 5.72 16.12
C THR A 8 9.31 5.19 14.68
N SER A 9 8.25 5.42 13.90
CA SER A 9 8.17 5.00 12.48
C SER A 9 9.19 5.72 11.58
N ASN A 10 9.48 7.00 11.81
CA ASN A 10 10.47 7.77 11.04
C ASN A 10 11.92 7.25 11.13
N LYS A 11 12.21 6.34 12.07
CA LYS A 11 13.54 5.73 12.23
C LYS A 11 13.68 4.44 11.43
N PHE A 12 12.58 3.94 10.86
CA PHE A 12 12.54 2.68 10.12
C PHE A 12 12.54 3.00 8.63
N ALA A 13 13.66 2.78 7.95
CA ALA A 13 13.75 2.99 6.52
C ALA A 13 13.10 1.80 5.78
N THR A 14 12.01 2.05 5.06
CA THR A 14 11.36 1.06 4.20
C THR A 14 11.36 1.52 2.75
N SER A 15 11.28 0.57 1.82
CA SER A 15 11.18 0.87 0.38
C SER A 15 9.82 1.48 0.06
N ILE A 16 9.81 2.51 -0.79
CA ILE A 16 8.58 3.09 -1.31
C ILE A 16 8.15 2.30 -2.54
N GLY A 17 6.99 1.63 -2.46
CA GLY A 17 6.34 1.01 -3.60
C GLY A 17 5.25 1.91 -4.18
N LEU A 18 5.17 2.02 -5.50
CA LEU A 18 4.03 2.64 -6.18
C LEU A 18 2.95 1.58 -6.39
N ILE A 19 1.77 1.84 -5.82
CA ILE A 19 0.58 1.02 -5.96
C ILE A 19 -0.32 1.62 -7.03
N THR A 20 -0.57 0.87 -8.08
CA THR A 20 -1.46 1.27 -9.17
C THR A 20 -2.75 0.47 -9.08
N SER A 21 -3.89 1.14 -9.19
CA SER A 21 -5.19 0.48 -9.23
C SER A 21 -6.00 0.97 -10.42
N ASN A 22 -6.80 0.07 -10.98
CA ASN A 22 -7.80 0.40 -12.00
C ASN A 22 -9.17 0.01 -11.44
N GLY A 23 -10.12 0.94 -11.45
CA GLY A 23 -11.41 0.74 -10.81
C GLY A 23 -12.44 1.79 -11.22
N PRO A 24 -13.56 1.87 -10.49
CA PRO A 24 -14.65 2.80 -10.81
C PRO A 24 -14.23 4.28 -10.78
N HIS A 25 -13.12 4.61 -10.12
CA HIS A 25 -12.56 5.97 -10.10
C HIS A 25 -11.46 6.19 -11.16
N CYS A 26 -11.42 5.39 -12.23
CA CYS A 26 -10.36 5.39 -13.24
C CYS A 26 -8.99 4.97 -12.65
N TYR A 27 -7.91 5.20 -13.39
CA TYR A 27 -6.54 4.90 -12.97
C TYR A 27 -6.13 5.77 -11.78
N ASP A 28 -5.69 5.12 -10.70
CA ASP A 28 -5.19 5.79 -9.49
C ASP A 28 -3.83 5.22 -9.07
N ILE A 29 -2.95 6.11 -8.60
CA ILE A 29 -1.56 5.80 -8.23
C ILE A 29 -1.29 6.34 -6.83
N LEU A 30 -0.79 5.47 -5.96
CA LEU A 30 -0.48 5.79 -4.58
C LEU A 30 0.95 5.36 -4.23
N ALA A 31 1.76 6.27 -3.69
CA ALA A 31 3.02 5.89 -3.06
C ALA A 31 2.74 5.25 -1.68
N CYS A 32 3.25 4.04 -1.48
CA CYS A 32 3.13 3.28 -0.25
C CYS A 32 4.52 2.94 0.29
N GLU A 33 4.86 3.50 1.45
CA GLU A 33 6.12 3.23 2.15
C GLU A 33 6.16 1.83 2.78
N TRP A 34 4.99 1.25 3.07
CA TRP A 34 4.84 0.01 3.84
C TRP A 34 4.48 -1.18 2.94
N ALA A 35 5.34 -1.47 1.96
CA ALA A 35 5.25 -2.67 1.12
C ALA A 35 6.29 -3.71 1.58
N HIS A 36 5.81 -4.87 2.05
CA HIS A 36 6.68 -5.93 2.58
C HIS A 36 6.36 -7.27 1.93
N HIS A 37 7.41 -7.96 1.51
CA HIS A 37 7.29 -9.34 1.02
C HIS A 37 6.99 -10.29 2.19
N LEU A 38 5.93 -11.10 2.07
CA LEU A 38 5.44 -11.99 3.12
C LEU A 38 5.85 -13.45 2.91
N SER A 39 5.79 -13.94 1.68
CA SER A 39 6.10 -15.34 1.37
C SER A 39 6.51 -15.51 -0.08
N TYR A 40 7.46 -16.41 -0.31
CA TYR A 40 7.91 -16.78 -1.66
C TYR A 40 7.03 -17.88 -2.27
N ARG A 41 6.38 -18.70 -1.43
CA ARG A 41 5.54 -19.84 -1.87
C ARG A 41 4.37 -20.03 -0.89
N PRO A 42 3.13 -19.64 -1.25
CA PRO A 42 2.78 -18.86 -2.43
C PRO A 42 3.40 -17.46 -2.38
N TRP A 43 3.59 -16.82 -3.54
CA TRP A 43 4.13 -15.47 -3.61
C TRP A 43 3.13 -14.47 -3.03
N LEU A 44 3.50 -13.79 -1.95
CA LEU A 44 2.64 -12.87 -1.21
C LEU A 44 3.40 -11.60 -0.83
N ILE A 45 2.75 -10.46 -1.01
CA ILE A 45 3.22 -9.14 -0.58
C ILE A 45 2.09 -8.49 0.22
N ALA A 46 2.42 -7.94 1.39
CA ALA A 46 1.53 -7.10 2.17
C ALA A 46 1.82 -5.63 1.92
N VAL A 47 0.75 -4.85 1.76
CA VAL A 47 0.79 -3.40 1.66
C VAL A 47 -0.12 -2.80 2.73
N SER A 48 0.35 -1.78 3.43
CA SER A 48 -0.46 -1.03 4.39
C SER A 48 -0.97 0.26 3.75
N LEU A 49 -2.28 0.34 3.54
CA LEU A 49 -2.94 1.46 2.89
C LEU A 49 -3.91 2.15 3.84
N GLY A 50 -3.97 3.48 3.80
CA GLY A 50 -4.96 4.25 4.56
C GLY A 50 -6.37 4.01 4.04
N SER A 51 -7.32 3.73 4.93
CA SER A 51 -8.70 3.33 4.59
C SER A 51 -9.54 4.38 3.85
N THR A 52 -9.08 5.63 3.78
CA THR A 52 -9.80 6.76 3.18
C THR A 52 -9.35 7.09 1.75
N LYS A 53 -8.52 6.25 1.13
CA LYS A 53 -7.96 6.50 -0.21
C LYS A 53 -8.81 5.85 -1.30
N ALA A 54 -8.99 6.55 -2.43
CA ALA A 54 -9.69 6.05 -3.62
C ALA A 54 -9.07 4.74 -4.13
N THR A 55 -7.75 4.62 -4.02
CA THR A 55 -6.99 3.40 -4.34
C THR A 55 -7.51 2.18 -3.57
N VAL A 56 -7.86 2.31 -2.29
CA VAL A 56 -8.35 1.18 -1.48
C VAL A 56 -9.71 0.71 -1.97
N GLU A 57 -10.60 1.63 -2.31
CA GLU A 57 -11.90 1.28 -2.87
C GLU A 57 -11.75 0.65 -4.26
N ASN A 58 -10.87 1.18 -5.11
CA ASN A 58 -10.57 0.58 -6.41
C ASN A 58 -10.04 -0.85 -6.28
N ILE A 59 -9.11 -1.11 -5.36
CA ILE A 59 -8.57 -2.45 -5.10
C ILE A 59 -9.65 -3.37 -4.51
N ARG A 60 -10.52 -2.87 -3.63
CA ARG A 60 -11.62 -3.66 -3.06
C ARG A 60 -12.63 -4.08 -4.10
N THR A 61 -12.91 -3.23 -5.09
CA THR A 61 -13.85 -3.52 -6.18
C THR A 61 -13.22 -4.41 -7.24
N SER A 62 -12.02 -4.06 -7.73
CA SER A 62 -11.33 -4.80 -8.81
C SER A 62 -10.69 -6.11 -8.34
N LYS A 63 -10.38 -6.23 -7.03
CA LYS A 63 -9.59 -7.32 -6.43
C LYS A 63 -8.16 -7.43 -6.97
N GLU A 64 -7.70 -6.43 -7.68
CA GLU A 64 -6.40 -6.41 -8.34
C GLU A 64 -5.65 -5.12 -8.00
N PHE A 65 -4.33 -5.21 -7.91
CA PHE A 65 -3.46 -4.06 -7.79
C PHE A 65 -2.10 -4.36 -8.41
N GLY A 66 -1.49 -3.33 -8.99
CA GLY A 66 -0.10 -3.37 -9.42
C GLY A 66 0.81 -2.82 -8.32
N ILE A 67 2.02 -3.37 -8.22
CA ILE A 67 3.08 -2.85 -7.37
C ILE A 67 4.34 -2.65 -8.21
N ASN A 68 4.94 -1.47 -8.08
CA ASN A 68 6.24 -1.14 -8.64
C ASN A 68 7.17 -0.76 -7.47
N LEU A 69 8.23 -1.54 -7.27
CA LEU A 69 9.21 -1.39 -6.18
C LEU A 69 10.56 -0.93 -6.75
#